data_AF-A0A2N3D058-F1
#
_entry.id   AF-A0A2N3D058-F1
#
_cell.length_a   1.000
_cell.length_b   1.000
_cell.length_c   1.000
_cell.angle_alpha   90.00
_cell.angle_beta   90.00
_cell.angle_gamma   90.00
#
_symmetry.space_group_name_H-M   'P 1'
#
loop_
_entity.id
_entity.type
_entity.pdbx_description
1 polymer ?
#
loop_
_entity_poly.entity_id
_entity_poly.type
_entity_poly.pdbx_seq_one_letter_code
_entity_poly.pdbx_strand_id
1 'polypeptide(L)'
;CPSIEDKIHRFGDRGGHQVFLEPEGLTTHLVYPNGISTSLPTDVQEVVVRTMPGCAQAKIVQPGYAVEYDHIDPRALTPDLQVRAIPGLYCAGQINGTTGYEEAAAQGLVAGLEAAAAALGTAAPALDRANSYIAVMVDDLTLQGVSEPYRMLTARAEYRLRLRANNAATRLTGMGIAAGCVGKERRAWWERREDTRKMFHVKHSQPVHARDLADAGLPVRRDVGEKPIAEWLRHDGVTLAALAPWLGDVTAHDPLLAEEMAEDAAYAPYLTRQDSELRDLRASEALPLAPDFPYGAVPGLSNEMIERLTRAAPGTLAAAGRVAGVTPAALSALLVHARRLANGSRAA
;
A
#
# COMPACT_ATOMS: atom_id res chain seq x y z
N CYS A 1 -19.60 -0.56 4.49
CA CYS A 1 -20.82 0.08 3.93
C CYS A 1 -20.60 1.53 3.43
N PRO A 2 -20.62 1.76 2.11
CA PRO A 2 -20.47 3.09 1.50
C PRO A 2 -21.78 3.87 1.29
N SER A 3 -22.95 3.24 1.47
CA SER A 3 -24.25 3.87 1.21
C SER A 3 -24.57 5.01 2.17
N ILE A 4 -25.32 6.01 1.72
CA ILE A 4 -25.66 7.17 2.54
C ILE A 4 -26.58 6.80 3.69
N GLU A 5 -27.53 5.89 3.45
CA GLU A 5 -28.42 5.34 4.47
C GLU A 5 -27.65 4.65 5.61
N ASP A 6 -26.65 3.81 5.29
CA ASP A 6 -25.84 3.15 6.32
C ASP A 6 -24.90 4.13 7.05
N LYS A 7 -24.36 5.12 6.33
CA LYS A 7 -23.48 6.15 6.91
C LYS A 7 -24.21 6.98 7.95
N ILE A 8 -25.43 7.42 7.66
CA ILE A 8 -26.23 8.23 8.60
C ILE A 8 -26.58 7.41 9.84
N HIS A 9 -26.92 6.12 9.69
CA HIS A 9 -27.19 5.25 10.84
C HIS A 9 -25.94 4.96 11.69
N ARG A 10 -24.79 4.72 11.06
CA ARG A 10 -23.54 4.41 11.78
C ARG A 10 -22.86 5.65 12.39
N PHE A 11 -23.07 6.84 11.82
CA PHE A 11 -22.39 8.08 12.19
C PHE A 11 -23.37 9.26 12.35
N GLY A 12 -24.49 9.01 13.04
CA GLY A 12 -25.59 9.99 13.19
C GLY A 12 -25.23 11.21 14.05
N ASP A 13 -24.08 11.20 14.72
CA ASP A 13 -23.53 12.31 15.50
C ASP A 13 -22.84 13.39 14.62
N ARG A 14 -22.60 13.10 13.33
CA ARG A 14 -21.97 14.06 12.42
C ARG A 14 -22.96 15.11 11.94
N GLY A 15 -22.53 16.37 11.94
CA GLY A 15 -23.31 17.51 11.41
C GLY A 15 -23.49 17.54 9.88
N GLY A 16 -22.99 16.54 9.16
CA GLY A 16 -23.13 16.40 7.71
C GLY A 16 -22.13 15.40 7.10
N HIS A 17 -22.37 15.04 5.84
CA HIS A 17 -21.49 14.21 5.03
C HIS A 17 -21.09 14.97 3.76
N GLN A 18 -19.80 14.94 3.41
CA GLN A 18 -19.30 15.59 2.21
C GLN A 18 -19.74 14.82 0.96
N VAL A 19 -20.14 15.56 -0.07
CA VAL A 19 -20.50 15.05 -1.40
C VAL A 19 -19.66 15.81 -2.43
N PHE A 20 -19.02 15.08 -3.34
CA PHE A 20 -18.30 15.66 -4.47
C PHE A 20 -19.18 15.55 -5.72
N LEU A 21 -19.37 16.67 -6.42
CA LEU A 21 -20.06 16.71 -7.70
C LEU A 21 -19.01 16.61 -8.81
N GLU A 22 -18.85 15.41 -9.36
CA GLU A 22 -17.80 15.08 -10.33
C GLU A 22 -18.37 15.04 -11.75
N PRO A 23 -17.95 15.92 -12.67
CA PRO A 23 -18.36 15.83 -14.07
C PRO A 23 -17.91 14.49 -14.69
N GLU A 24 -18.81 13.76 -15.35
CA GLU A 24 -18.46 12.46 -15.95
C GLU A 24 -17.66 12.61 -17.26
N GLY A 25 -17.59 13.81 -17.84
CA GLY A 25 -16.80 14.07 -19.03
C GLY A 25 -16.93 15.51 -19.53
N LEU A 26 -16.07 15.89 -20.48
CA LEU A 26 -15.99 17.25 -21.02
C LEU A 26 -17.17 17.63 -21.93
N THR A 27 -17.85 16.64 -22.50
CA THR A 27 -18.91 16.81 -23.51
C THR A 27 -20.27 16.32 -23.04
N THR A 28 -20.39 15.89 -21.78
CA THR A 28 -21.63 15.43 -21.18
C THR A 28 -22.08 16.40 -20.09
N HIS A 29 -23.39 16.46 -19.86
CA HIS A 29 -23.99 17.21 -18.76
C HIS A 29 -24.14 16.37 -17.49
N LEU A 30 -23.72 15.09 -17.53
CA LEU A 30 -23.82 14.17 -16.41
C LEU A 30 -22.80 14.52 -15.32
N VAL A 31 -23.26 14.40 -14.08
CA VAL A 31 -22.48 14.67 -12.87
C VAL A 31 -22.70 13.50 -11.92
N TYR A 32 -21.61 12.88 -11.49
CA TYR A 32 -21.61 11.81 -10.50
C TYR A 32 -21.54 12.43 -9.09
N PRO A 33 -22.56 12.23 -8.23
CA PRO A 33 -22.55 12.74 -6.87
C PRO A 33 -21.85 11.77 -5.92
N ASN A 34 -20.52 11.77 -5.95
CA ASN A 34 -19.70 10.89 -5.12
C ASN A 34 -19.93 11.17 -3.63
N GLY A 35 -20.34 10.14 -2.90
CA GLY A 35 -20.64 10.21 -1.46
C GLY A 35 -22.06 9.80 -1.10
N ILE A 36 -22.99 9.80 -2.05
CA ILE A 36 -24.42 9.49 -1.85
C ILE A 36 -24.90 8.22 -2.59
N SER A 37 -24.06 7.19 -2.72
CA SER A 37 -24.51 5.87 -3.19
C SER A 37 -25.70 5.39 -2.35
N THR A 38 -26.75 4.86 -2.98
CA THR A 38 -28.00 4.51 -2.28
C THR A 38 -28.81 3.45 -3.04
N SER A 39 -29.62 2.68 -2.33
CA SER A 39 -30.66 1.82 -2.90
C SER A 39 -32.09 2.24 -2.50
N LEU A 40 -32.25 3.45 -1.95
CA LEU A 40 -33.55 3.99 -1.55
C LEU A 40 -34.51 4.14 -2.75
N PRO A 41 -35.84 4.15 -2.51
CA PRO A 41 -36.83 4.47 -3.54
C PRO A 41 -36.53 5.80 -4.26
N THR A 42 -36.85 5.86 -5.55
CA THR A 42 -36.47 6.98 -6.44
C THR A 42 -37.05 8.33 -6.01
N ASP A 43 -38.24 8.33 -5.42
CA ASP A 43 -38.89 9.51 -4.83
C ASP A 43 -38.10 10.04 -3.62
N VAL A 44 -37.57 9.15 -2.78
CA VAL A 44 -36.69 9.52 -1.66
C VAL A 44 -35.36 10.06 -2.16
N GLN A 45 -34.78 9.45 -3.20
CA GLN A 45 -33.53 9.93 -3.80
C GLN A 45 -33.67 11.37 -4.31
N GLU A 46 -34.78 11.69 -4.97
CA GLU A 46 -35.06 13.05 -5.46
C GLU A 46 -35.13 14.07 -4.32
N VAL A 47 -35.76 13.71 -3.20
CA VAL A 47 -35.77 14.55 -1.98
C VAL A 47 -34.36 14.76 -1.45
N VAL A 48 -33.59 13.68 -1.25
CA VAL A 48 -32.21 13.75 -0.75
C VAL A 48 -31.37 14.69 -1.64
N VAL A 49 -31.38 14.47 -2.95
CA VAL A 49 -30.59 15.28 -3.89
C VAL A 49 -30.99 16.76 -3.84
N ARG A 50 -32.29 17.07 -3.85
CA ARG A 50 -32.75 18.46 -3.84
C ARG A 50 -32.49 19.21 -2.53
N THR A 51 -32.36 18.49 -1.42
CA THR A 51 -32.00 19.12 -0.13
C THR A 51 -30.52 19.49 -0.04
N MET A 52 -29.66 18.96 -0.92
CA MET A 52 -28.24 19.34 -0.94
C MET A 52 -28.08 20.79 -1.43
N PRO A 53 -27.27 21.62 -0.75
CA PRO A 53 -26.97 22.97 -1.20
C PRO A 53 -26.47 23.00 -2.65
N GLY A 54 -27.06 23.87 -3.48
CA GLY A 54 -26.76 23.97 -4.92
C GLY A 54 -27.48 22.97 -5.82
N CYS A 55 -28.17 21.96 -5.26
CA CYS A 55 -28.84 20.90 -6.03
C CYS A 55 -30.38 20.98 -6.02
N ALA A 56 -30.97 22.07 -5.53
CA ALA A 56 -32.42 22.21 -5.39
C ALA A 56 -33.22 22.02 -6.70
N GLN A 57 -32.60 22.30 -7.85
CA GLN A 57 -33.17 22.10 -9.19
C GLN A 57 -32.50 20.98 -9.99
N ALA A 58 -31.66 20.16 -9.34
CA ALA A 58 -30.99 19.04 -9.99
C ALA A 58 -32.04 18.04 -10.51
N LYS A 59 -31.72 17.44 -11.67
CA LYS A 59 -32.53 16.39 -12.30
C LYS A 59 -31.71 15.11 -12.29
N ILE A 60 -32.29 14.06 -11.70
CA ILE A 60 -31.70 12.73 -11.70
C ILE A 60 -31.89 12.14 -13.10
N VAL A 61 -30.79 11.94 -13.83
CA VAL A 61 -30.82 11.26 -15.15
C VAL A 61 -30.89 9.76 -14.98
N GLN A 62 -30.17 9.23 -13.99
CA GLN A 62 -30.16 7.82 -13.63
C GLN A 62 -30.28 7.68 -12.11
N PRO A 63 -31.31 6.99 -11.59
CA PRO A 63 -31.41 6.71 -10.16
C PRO A 63 -30.26 5.85 -9.65
N GLY A 64 -29.86 6.09 -8.40
CA GLY A 64 -28.96 5.22 -7.65
C GLY A 64 -29.60 3.85 -7.43
N TYR A 65 -28.75 2.82 -7.36
CA TYR A 65 -29.17 1.44 -7.15
C TYR A 65 -28.04 0.65 -6.47
N ALA A 66 -28.39 -0.53 -5.94
CA ALA A 66 -27.44 -1.53 -5.50
C ALA A 66 -27.46 -2.73 -6.45
N VAL A 67 -26.33 -3.43 -6.54
CA VAL A 67 -26.19 -4.66 -7.30
C VAL A 67 -25.80 -5.78 -6.35
N GLU A 68 -26.49 -6.90 -6.46
CA GLU A 68 -26.12 -8.16 -5.82
C GLU A 68 -25.62 -9.12 -6.90
N TYR A 69 -24.52 -9.82 -6.61
CA TYR A 69 -23.85 -10.69 -7.55
C TYR A 69 -23.12 -11.81 -6.81
N ASP A 70 -22.97 -12.95 -7.49
CA ASP A 70 -22.19 -14.07 -6.99
C ASP A 70 -20.69 -13.76 -7.06
N HIS A 71 -19.95 -14.23 -6.06
CA HIS A 71 -18.49 -14.22 -6.06
C HIS A 71 -17.97 -15.56 -5.54
N ILE A 72 -16.73 -15.88 -5.90
CA ILE A 72 -16.00 -17.02 -5.36
C ILE A 72 -15.23 -16.52 -4.15
N ASP A 73 -15.26 -17.30 -3.07
CA ASP A 73 -14.37 -17.05 -1.92
C ASP A 73 -12.90 -17.12 -2.39
N PRO A 74 -12.14 -16.01 -2.33
CA PRO A 74 -10.80 -15.96 -2.89
C PRO A 74 -9.81 -16.91 -2.20
N ARG A 75 -10.16 -17.49 -1.03
CA ARG A 75 -9.38 -18.57 -0.40
C ARG A 75 -9.37 -19.87 -1.22
N ALA A 76 -10.32 -20.03 -2.14
CA ALA A 76 -10.31 -21.12 -3.12
C ALA A 76 -9.20 -20.96 -4.19
N LEU A 77 -8.52 -19.82 -4.23
CA LEU A 77 -7.45 -19.51 -5.18
C LEU A 77 -6.05 -19.71 -4.55
N THR A 78 -5.06 -20.02 -5.38
CA THR A 78 -3.63 -19.91 -5.04
C THR A 78 -3.21 -18.43 -5.02
N PRO A 79 -2.02 -18.10 -4.47
CA PRO A 79 -1.45 -16.75 -4.59
C PRO A 79 -1.27 -16.28 -6.05
N ASP A 80 -1.27 -17.20 -7.01
CA ASP A 80 -1.19 -16.93 -8.45
C ASP A 80 -2.57 -16.64 -9.08
N LEU A 81 -3.62 -16.53 -8.24
CA LEU A 81 -5.03 -16.39 -8.61
C LEU A 81 -5.62 -17.59 -9.38
N GLN A 82 -4.95 -18.74 -9.35
CA GLN A 82 -5.42 -19.98 -9.95
C GLN A 82 -6.41 -20.69 -9.01
N VAL A 83 -7.52 -21.19 -9.53
CA VAL A 83 -8.47 -22.01 -8.79
C VAL A 83 -7.80 -23.33 -8.37
N ARG A 84 -7.68 -23.57 -7.05
CA ARG A 84 -6.99 -24.75 -6.51
C ARG A 84 -7.55 -26.08 -7.01
N ALA A 85 -8.88 -26.13 -7.19
CA ALA A 85 -9.58 -27.32 -7.64
C ALA A 85 -9.52 -27.57 -9.15
N ILE A 86 -9.18 -26.54 -9.94
CA ILE A 86 -9.21 -26.59 -11.41
C ILE A 86 -7.92 -25.93 -11.93
N PRO A 87 -6.81 -26.68 -12.03
CA PRO A 87 -5.57 -26.17 -12.59
C PRO A 87 -5.76 -25.59 -13.99
N GLY A 88 -5.17 -24.42 -14.25
CA GLY A 88 -5.32 -23.68 -15.51
C GLY A 88 -6.51 -22.71 -15.55
N LEU A 89 -7.42 -22.74 -14.57
CA LEU A 89 -8.48 -21.74 -14.42
C LEU A 89 -8.04 -20.62 -13.47
N TYR A 90 -8.09 -19.37 -13.91
CA TYR A 90 -7.73 -18.19 -13.12
C TYR A 90 -8.94 -17.26 -12.96
N CYS A 91 -9.07 -16.63 -11.81
CA CYS A 91 -10.14 -15.68 -11.53
C CYS A 91 -9.56 -14.32 -11.13
N ALA A 92 -10.15 -13.22 -11.62
CA ALA A 92 -9.67 -11.87 -11.35
C ALA A 92 -10.80 -10.84 -11.28
N GLY A 93 -10.69 -9.91 -10.34
CA GLY A 93 -11.59 -8.76 -10.22
C GLY A 93 -12.79 -9.02 -9.33
N GLN A 94 -13.95 -8.53 -9.73
CA GLN A 94 -15.13 -8.52 -8.88
C GLN A 94 -15.60 -9.95 -8.51
N ILE A 95 -15.33 -10.94 -9.35
CA ILE A 95 -15.60 -12.36 -9.05
C ILE A 95 -14.80 -12.89 -7.85
N ASN A 96 -13.69 -12.26 -7.49
CA ASN A 96 -12.89 -12.59 -6.29
C ASN A 96 -13.32 -11.78 -5.06
N GLY A 97 -14.44 -11.06 -5.13
CA GLY A 97 -14.96 -10.27 -4.02
C GLY A 97 -14.25 -8.93 -3.78
N THR A 98 -13.59 -8.39 -4.82
CA THR A 98 -13.07 -7.01 -4.80
C THR A 98 -14.09 -6.01 -5.37
N THR A 99 -13.99 -4.75 -4.99
CA THR A 99 -14.78 -3.66 -5.60
C THR A 99 -13.85 -2.50 -5.95
N GLY A 100 -13.68 -2.23 -7.24
CA GLY A 100 -12.81 -1.17 -7.74
C GLY A 100 -12.12 -1.55 -9.05
N TYR A 101 -11.87 -0.55 -9.89
CA TYR A 101 -11.29 -0.78 -11.22
C TYR A 101 -9.82 -1.15 -11.10
N GLU A 102 -9.11 -0.51 -10.17
CA GLU A 102 -7.69 -0.70 -9.89
C GLU A 102 -7.42 -2.10 -9.32
N GLU A 103 -8.22 -2.54 -8.35
CA GLU A 103 -8.16 -3.88 -7.80
C GLU A 103 -8.39 -4.94 -8.87
N ALA A 104 -9.40 -4.74 -9.73
CA ALA A 104 -9.72 -5.68 -10.78
C ALA A 104 -8.65 -5.73 -11.88
N ALA A 105 -8.15 -4.58 -12.32
CA ALA A 105 -7.09 -4.49 -13.30
C ALA A 105 -5.77 -5.13 -12.79
N ALA A 106 -5.43 -4.89 -11.52
CA ALA A 106 -4.24 -5.48 -10.90
C ALA A 106 -4.34 -7.00 -10.80
N GLN A 107 -5.50 -7.54 -10.39
CA GLN A 107 -5.72 -8.99 -10.41
C GLN A 107 -5.68 -9.57 -11.82
N GLY A 108 -6.29 -8.88 -12.79
CA GLY A 108 -6.29 -9.31 -14.19
C GLY A 108 -4.88 -9.38 -14.76
N LEU A 109 -4.02 -8.42 -14.42
CA LEU A 109 -2.60 -8.43 -14.77
C LEU A 109 -1.88 -9.65 -14.18
N VAL A 110 -2.05 -9.93 -12.89
CA VAL A 110 -1.43 -11.10 -12.23
C VAL A 110 -1.93 -12.40 -12.84
N ALA A 111 -3.24 -12.59 -12.90
CA ALA A 111 -3.86 -13.79 -13.46
C ALA A 111 -3.41 -14.03 -14.91
N GLY A 112 -3.31 -12.98 -15.72
CA GLY A 112 -2.84 -13.06 -17.10
C GLY A 112 -1.35 -13.44 -17.21
N LEU A 113 -0.49 -12.85 -16.36
CA LEU A 113 0.94 -13.16 -16.32
C LEU A 113 1.19 -14.60 -15.86
N GLU A 114 0.49 -15.04 -14.82
CA GLU A 114 0.57 -16.40 -14.28
C GLU A 114 0.05 -17.43 -15.29
N ALA A 115 -1.09 -17.16 -15.94
CA ALA A 115 -1.62 -18.02 -16.99
C ALA A 115 -0.64 -18.16 -18.17
N ALA A 116 -0.04 -17.05 -18.61
CA ALA A 116 0.95 -17.05 -19.68
C ALA A 116 2.23 -17.81 -19.27
N ALA A 117 2.73 -17.58 -18.05
CA ALA A 117 3.91 -18.25 -17.53
C ALA A 117 3.71 -19.77 -17.45
N ALA A 118 2.55 -20.20 -16.94
CA ALA A 118 2.18 -21.61 -16.89
C ALA A 118 2.09 -22.24 -18.29
N ALA A 119 1.50 -21.55 -19.26
CA ALA A 119 1.38 -22.03 -20.64
C ALA A 119 2.74 -22.12 -21.36
N LEU A 120 3.69 -21.25 -21.03
CA LEU A 120 5.03 -21.19 -21.63
C LEU A 120 6.05 -22.04 -20.86
N GLY A 121 5.71 -22.59 -19.70
CA GLY A 121 6.65 -23.28 -18.82
C GLY A 121 7.74 -22.36 -18.26
N THR A 122 7.42 -21.08 -18.08
CA THR A 122 8.32 -20.06 -17.52
C THR A 122 7.88 -19.63 -16.12
N ALA A 123 8.72 -18.88 -15.40
CA ALA A 123 8.33 -18.26 -14.14
C ALA A 123 7.61 -16.92 -14.37
N ALA A 124 6.55 -16.66 -13.62
CA ALA A 124 5.91 -15.35 -13.56
C ALA A 124 6.78 -14.32 -12.80
N PRO A 125 6.51 -13.01 -12.93
CA PRO A 125 7.21 -12.01 -12.13
C PRO A 125 7.07 -12.28 -10.62
N ALA A 126 8.19 -12.23 -9.90
CA ALA A 126 8.22 -12.43 -8.45
C ALA A 126 7.67 -11.21 -7.68
N LEU A 127 6.36 -10.99 -7.77
CA LEU A 127 5.66 -9.99 -6.98
C LEU A 127 5.52 -10.47 -5.54
N ASP A 128 5.83 -9.60 -4.59
CA ASP A 128 5.69 -9.87 -3.16
C ASP A 128 5.19 -8.64 -2.40
N ARG A 129 4.77 -8.84 -1.14
CA ARG A 129 4.25 -7.77 -0.28
C ARG A 129 5.28 -6.66 0.00
N ALA A 130 6.58 -6.93 -0.17
CA ALA A 130 7.64 -5.96 0.03
C ALA A 130 7.87 -5.08 -1.20
N ASN A 131 7.48 -5.54 -2.39
CA ASN A 131 7.73 -4.86 -3.65
C ASN A 131 6.46 -4.34 -4.34
N SER A 132 5.26 -4.79 -3.97
CA SER A 132 4.03 -4.37 -4.65
C SER A 132 2.77 -4.39 -3.78
N TYR A 133 1.96 -3.35 -3.90
CA TYR A 133 0.59 -3.33 -3.37
C TYR A 133 -0.32 -4.36 -4.07
N ILE A 134 0.00 -4.77 -5.30
CA ILE A 134 -0.71 -5.84 -6.01
C ILE A 134 -0.59 -7.15 -5.23
N ALA A 135 0.62 -7.49 -4.77
CA ALA A 135 0.84 -8.69 -3.98
C ALA A 135 0.23 -8.59 -2.58
N VAL A 136 0.22 -7.41 -1.96
CA VAL A 136 -0.51 -7.18 -0.70
C VAL A 136 -2.00 -7.51 -0.85
N MET A 137 -2.64 -7.01 -1.91
CA MET A 137 -4.04 -7.31 -2.21
C MET A 137 -4.28 -8.80 -2.42
N VAL A 138 -3.50 -9.44 -3.30
CA VAL A 138 -3.69 -10.85 -3.65
C VAL A 138 -3.45 -11.75 -2.44
N ASP A 139 -2.44 -11.45 -1.63
CA ASP A 139 -2.18 -12.18 -0.39
C ASP A 139 -3.30 -11.97 0.64
N ASP A 140 -3.77 -10.74 0.85
CA ASP A 140 -4.91 -10.47 1.76
C ASP A 140 -6.16 -11.25 1.32
N LEU A 141 -6.49 -11.23 0.02
CA LEU A 141 -7.65 -11.94 -0.53
C LEU A 141 -7.53 -13.46 -0.35
N THR A 142 -6.41 -14.04 -0.75
CA THR A 142 -6.23 -15.50 -0.77
C THR A 142 -5.99 -16.09 0.62
N LEU A 143 -5.46 -15.30 1.55
CA LEU A 143 -5.23 -15.72 2.94
C LEU A 143 -6.45 -15.48 3.84
N GLN A 144 -7.07 -14.30 3.75
CA GLN A 144 -8.10 -13.86 4.71
C GLN A 144 -9.52 -14.08 4.20
N GLY A 145 -9.72 -14.16 2.88
CA GLY A 145 -11.05 -14.11 2.28
C GLY A 145 -11.62 -12.69 2.32
N VAL A 146 -12.90 -12.57 1.98
CA VAL A 146 -13.65 -11.31 2.09
C VAL A 146 -14.98 -11.55 2.78
N SER A 147 -15.36 -10.65 3.69
CA SER A 147 -16.70 -10.60 4.31
C SER A 147 -17.52 -9.40 3.82
N GLU A 148 -16.85 -8.34 3.42
CA GLU A 148 -17.37 -7.23 2.62
C GLU A 148 -16.45 -7.06 1.40
N PRO A 149 -16.93 -6.47 0.28
CA PRO A 149 -16.09 -6.26 -0.90
C PRO A 149 -14.77 -5.54 -0.57
N TYR A 150 -13.64 -6.17 -0.90
CA TYR A 150 -12.30 -5.67 -0.56
C TYR A 150 -11.99 -4.36 -1.30
N ARG A 151 -11.33 -3.44 -0.57
CA ARG A 151 -10.85 -2.14 -1.07
C ARG A 151 -9.45 -1.87 -0.60
N MET A 152 -8.56 -1.44 -1.51
CA MET A 152 -7.15 -1.15 -1.22
C MET A 152 -6.93 -0.11 -0.14
N LEU A 153 -7.86 0.83 0.05
CA LEU A 153 -7.77 1.84 1.10
C LEU A 153 -7.69 1.22 2.51
N THR A 154 -8.23 0.02 2.68
CA THR A 154 -8.20 -0.73 3.96
C THR A 154 -7.00 -1.66 4.09
N ALA A 155 -6.24 -1.85 3.00
CA ALA A 155 -5.08 -2.73 2.97
C ALA A 155 -3.98 -2.22 3.91
N ARG A 156 -3.43 -3.12 4.73
CA ARG A 156 -2.31 -2.79 5.62
C ARG A 156 -1.01 -3.31 5.01
N ALA A 157 -0.41 -2.55 4.10
CA ALA A 157 0.96 -2.81 3.69
C ALA A 157 1.93 -2.46 4.82
N GLU A 158 2.88 -3.35 5.09
CA GLU A 158 3.93 -3.16 6.08
C GLU A 158 5.00 -2.22 5.53
N TYR A 159 5.30 -2.35 4.24
CA TYR A 159 6.36 -1.63 3.54
C TYR A 159 5.91 -0.30 2.93
N ARG A 160 5.03 0.47 3.60
CA ARG A 160 4.43 1.71 3.02
C ARG A 160 5.47 2.72 2.51
N LEU A 161 6.60 2.87 3.22
CA LEU A 161 7.67 3.79 2.83
C LEU A 161 8.45 3.30 1.59
N ARG A 162 8.42 2.00 1.30
CA ARG A 162 8.99 1.41 0.09
C ARG A 162 8.00 1.41 -1.07
N LEU A 163 6.72 1.17 -0.78
CA LEU A 163 5.63 1.05 -1.76
C LEU A 163 5.01 2.41 -2.11
N ARG A 164 5.82 3.36 -2.58
CA ARG A 164 5.36 4.70 -2.94
C ARG A 164 4.84 4.73 -4.38
N ALA A 165 3.91 5.63 -4.68
CA ALA A 165 3.35 5.75 -6.02
C ALA A 165 4.41 6.18 -7.05
N ASN A 166 5.28 7.13 -6.68
CA ASN A 166 6.31 7.69 -7.55
C ASN A 166 7.47 6.73 -7.87
N ASN A 167 7.72 5.70 -7.05
CA ASN A 167 8.80 4.73 -7.28
C ASN A 167 8.34 3.38 -7.85
N ALA A 168 7.08 3.26 -8.28
CA ALA A 168 6.55 2.02 -8.84
C ALA A 168 7.33 1.56 -10.08
N ALA A 169 7.79 2.51 -10.90
CA ALA A 169 8.60 2.20 -12.08
C ALA A 169 9.94 1.55 -11.70
N THR A 170 10.62 2.07 -10.69
CA THR A 170 11.88 1.53 -10.16
C THR A 170 11.70 0.13 -9.58
N ARG A 171 10.57 -0.12 -8.89
CA ARG A 171 10.28 -1.44 -8.29
C ARG A 171 9.90 -2.50 -9.33
N LEU A 172 9.03 -2.16 -10.29
CA LEU A 172 8.30 -3.17 -11.06
C LEU A 172 8.67 -3.24 -12.55
N THR A 173 9.20 -2.18 -13.15
CA THR A 173 9.43 -2.16 -14.61
C THR A 173 10.49 -3.18 -15.03
N GLY A 174 11.58 -3.30 -14.27
CA GLY A 174 12.62 -4.31 -14.52
C GLY A 174 12.08 -5.75 -14.48
N MET A 175 11.17 -6.03 -13.53
CA MET A 175 10.50 -7.34 -13.44
C MET A 175 9.59 -7.59 -14.65
N GLY A 176 8.81 -6.58 -15.06
CA GLY A 176 7.96 -6.69 -16.25
C GLY A 176 8.75 -6.84 -17.55
N ILE A 177 9.93 -6.21 -17.65
CA ILE A 177 10.87 -6.39 -18.75
C ILE A 177 11.35 -7.84 -18.82
N ALA A 178 11.75 -8.41 -17.67
CA ALA A 178 12.21 -9.79 -17.57
C ALA A 178 11.12 -10.80 -17.93
N ALA A 179 9.87 -10.52 -17.56
CA ALA A 179 8.71 -11.34 -17.92
C ALA A 179 8.16 -11.09 -19.33
N GLY A 180 8.72 -10.13 -20.07
CA GLY A 180 8.32 -9.85 -21.45
C GLY A 180 6.99 -9.08 -21.61
N CYS A 181 6.41 -8.54 -20.53
CA CYS A 181 5.14 -7.80 -20.58
C CYS A 181 5.30 -6.28 -20.74
N VAL A 182 6.54 -5.79 -20.86
CA VAL A 182 6.86 -4.36 -21.08
C VAL A 182 7.25 -4.12 -22.54
N GLY A 183 6.51 -3.23 -23.20
CA GLY A 183 6.76 -2.82 -24.60
C GLY A 183 8.08 -2.05 -24.81
N LYS A 184 8.55 -2.00 -26.06
CA LYS A 184 9.87 -1.45 -26.45
C LYS A 184 10.07 0.01 -26.01
N GLU A 185 9.06 0.86 -26.20
CA GLU A 185 9.14 2.28 -25.82
C GLU A 185 9.35 2.46 -24.31
N ARG A 186 8.55 1.76 -23.50
CA ARG A 186 8.65 1.78 -22.04
C ARG A 186 9.99 1.22 -21.56
N ARG A 187 10.49 0.14 -22.20
CA ARG A 187 11.83 -0.41 -21.91
C ARG A 187 12.92 0.62 -22.16
N ALA A 188 12.93 1.25 -23.34
CA ALA A 188 13.96 2.24 -23.68
C ALA A 188 13.92 3.47 -22.74
N TRP A 189 12.72 3.90 -22.33
CA TRP A 189 12.57 4.93 -21.29
C TRP A 189 13.18 4.48 -19.95
N TRP A 190 12.89 3.25 -19.52
CA TRP A 190 13.39 2.73 -18.24
C TRP A 190 14.92 2.57 -18.23
N GLU A 191 15.52 2.11 -19.33
CA GLU A 191 16.98 2.00 -19.45
C GLU A 191 17.68 3.36 -19.29
N ARG A 192 17.21 4.39 -19.99
CA ARG A 192 17.73 5.77 -19.83
C ARG A 192 17.54 6.29 -18.41
N ARG A 193 16.41 5.96 -17.81
CA ARG A 193 16.09 6.34 -16.43
C ARG A 193 17.03 5.66 -15.43
N GLU A 194 17.33 4.38 -15.61
CA GLU A 194 18.27 3.66 -14.73
C GLU A 194 19.70 4.19 -14.87
N ASP A 195 20.13 4.59 -16.06
CA ASP A 195 21.42 5.26 -16.22
C ASP A 195 21.47 6.61 -15.48
N THR A 196 20.39 7.38 -15.55
CA THR A 196 20.24 8.62 -14.76
C THR A 196 20.23 8.33 -13.26
N ARG A 197 19.58 7.24 -12.85
CA ARG A 197 19.52 6.81 -11.44
C ARG A 197 20.90 6.44 -10.92
N LYS A 198 21.74 5.77 -11.71
CA LYS A 198 23.15 5.51 -11.36
C LYS A 198 23.92 6.82 -11.16
N MET A 199 23.71 7.84 -12.01
CA MET A 199 24.34 9.15 -11.82
C MET A 199 23.91 9.80 -10.50
N PHE A 200 22.62 9.73 -10.14
CA PHE A 200 22.17 10.18 -8.83
C PHE A 200 22.83 9.43 -7.69
N HIS A 201 22.97 8.11 -7.75
CA HIS A 201 23.66 7.34 -6.70
C HIS A 201 25.12 7.78 -6.51
N VAL A 202 25.83 8.07 -7.61
CA VAL A 202 27.20 8.61 -7.56
C VAL A 202 27.21 10.00 -6.94
N LYS A 203 26.30 10.89 -7.35
CA LYS A 203 26.20 12.24 -6.78
C LYS A 203 25.83 12.21 -5.30
N HIS A 204 24.87 11.39 -4.93
CA HIS A 204 24.36 11.26 -3.57
C HIS A 204 25.40 10.70 -2.59
N SER A 205 26.39 9.94 -3.08
CA SER A 205 27.51 9.45 -2.27
C SER A 205 28.66 10.45 -2.14
N GLN A 206 28.68 11.52 -2.94
CA GLN A 206 29.71 12.55 -2.84
C GLN A 206 29.60 13.28 -1.51
N PRO A 207 30.73 13.45 -0.82
CA PRO A 207 30.73 14.11 0.47
C PRO A 207 30.72 15.63 0.28
N VAL A 208 29.99 16.34 1.15
CA VAL A 208 29.89 17.80 1.17
C VAL A 208 30.08 18.27 2.61
N HIS A 209 30.94 19.28 2.78
CA HIS A 209 31.23 19.81 4.10
C HIS A 209 30.09 20.72 4.58
N ALA A 210 29.70 20.60 5.85
CA ALA A 210 28.65 21.42 6.45
C ALA A 210 28.91 22.94 6.35
N ARG A 211 30.18 23.32 6.23
CA ARG A 211 30.60 24.72 6.01
C ARG A 211 30.14 25.24 4.67
N ASP A 212 30.31 24.46 3.59
CA ASP A 212 29.92 24.88 2.24
C ASP A 212 28.40 25.07 2.14
N LEU A 213 27.64 24.17 2.77
CA LEU A 213 26.19 24.28 2.86
C LEU A 213 25.74 25.49 3.69
N ALA A 214 26.38 25.74 4.85
CA ALA A 214 26.08 26.90 5.68
C ALA A 214 26.44 28.21 4.96
N ASP A 215 27.53 28.24 4.22
CA ASP A 215 27.98 29.39 3.43
C ASP A 215 27.02 29.68 2.26
N ALA A 216 26.36 28.65 1.74
CA ALA A 216 25.26 28.75 0.79
C ALA A 216 23.90 29.10 1.44
N GLY A 217 23.85 29.32 2.76
CA GLY A 217 22.65 29.75 3.48
C GLY A 217 21.70 28.62 3.90
N LEU A 218 22.12 27.35 3.81
CA LEU A 218 21.30 26.23 4.27
C LEU A 218 21.31 26.14 5.81
N PRO A 219 20.22 25.66 6.44
CA PRO A 219 20.07 25.62 7.90
C PRO A 219 20.83 24.44 8.53
N VAL A 220 22.14 24.35 8.30
CA VAL A 220 22.99 23.29 8.84
C VAL A 220 24.01 23.83 9.84
N ARG A 221 24.33 23.01 10.84
CA ARG A 221 25.38 23.32 11.81
C ARG A 221 26.77 23.13 11.20
N ARG A 222 27.60 24.16 11.26
CA ARG A 222 28.96 24.17 10.66
C ARG A 222 29.94 23.14 11.24
N ASP A 223 29.70 22.65 12.45
CA ASP A 223 30.57 21.72 13.19
C ASP A 223 30.28 20.23 12.91
N VAL A 224 29.28 19.93 12.08
CA VAL A 224 28.85 18.56 11.75
C VAL A 224 29.86 17.81 10.86
N GLY A 225 30.79 18.52 10.23
CA GLY A 225 31.81 17.95 9.35
C GLY A 225 31.28 17.63 7.96
N GLU A 226 31.86 16.60 7.34
CA GLU A 226 31.52 16.19 5.98
C GLU A 226 30.57 15.00 5.97
N LYS A 227 29.55 15.03 5.12
CA LYS A 227 28.61 13.92 4.93
C LYS A 227 28.24 13.75 3.47
N PRO A 228 27.85 12.54 3.04
CA PRO A 228 27.25 12.33 1.73
C PRO A 228 26.02 13.21 1.51
N ILE A 229 25.81 13.68 0.28
CA ILE A 229 24.61 14.46 -0.09
C ILE A 229 23.31 13.75 0.33
N ALA A 230 23.23 12.42 0.22
CA ALA A 230 22.08 11.64 0.68
C ALA A 230 21.76 11.83 2.17
N GLU A 231 22.76 12.07 3.01
CA GLU A 231 22.52 12.34 4.44
C GLU A 231 22.04 13.77 4.66
N TRP A 232 22.56 14.73 3.89
CA TRP A 232 22.11 16.12 3.95
C TRP A 232 20.64 16.27 3.57
N LEU A 233 20.15 15.49 2.60
CA LEU A 233 18.73 15.43 2.21
C LEU A 233 17.78 14.97 3.33
N ARG A 234 18.31 14.49 4.46
CA ARG A 234 17.52 14.10 5.65
C ARG A 234 17.34 15.26 6.65
N HIS A 235 18.07 16.36 6.47
CA HIS A 235 18.04 17.49 7.38
C HIS A 235 16.89 18.43 7.04
N ASP A 236 16.12 18.84 8.06
CA ASP A 236 15.03 19.79 7.89
C ASP A 236 15.51 21.09 7.23
N GLY A 237 14.81 21.50 6.18
CA GLY A 237 15.13 22.70 5.41
C GLY A 237 16.24 22.52 4.36
N VAL A 238 16.86 21.34 4.24
CA VAL A 238 17.74 21.00 3.12
C VAL A 238 16.91 20.34 2.03
N THR A 239 16.65 21.07 0.95
CA THR A 239 15.87 20.58 -0.19
C THR A 239 16.76 20.14 -1.35
N LEU A 240 16.20 19.32 -2.25
CA LEU A 240 16.86 18.96 -3.52
C LEU A 240 17.27 20.21 -4.31
N ALA A 241 16.40 21.22 -4.38
CA ALA A 241 16.68 22.48 -5.05
C ALA A 241 17.86 23.25 -4.41
N ALA A 242 17.95 23.26 -3.08
CA ALA A 242 19.06 23.91 -2.37
C ALA A 242 20.40 23.19 -2.61
N LEU A 243 20.37 21.89 -2.93
CA LEU A 243 21.55 21.08 -3.23
C LEU A 243 21.93 21.04 -4.72
N ALA A 244 21.20 21.77 -5.58
CA ALA A 244 21.47 21.83 -7.02
C ALA A 244 22.95 22.15 -7.37
N PRO A 245 23.67 23.05 -6.65
CA PRO A 245 25.08 23.33 -6.96
C PRO A 245 26.01 22.12 -6.87
N TRP A 246 25.69 21.14 -6.02
CA TRP A 246 26.51 19.92 -5.84
C TRP A 246 26.03 18.77 -6.73
N LEU A 247 24.71 18.70 -6.97
CA LEU A 247 24.10 17.70 -7.86
C LEU A 247 24.41 17.98 -9.33
N GLY A 248 24.56 19.24 -9.71
CA GLY A 248 24.74 19.69 -11.09
C GLY A 248 23.51 19.40 -11.95
N ASP A 249 23.73 19.24 -13.25
CA ASP A 249 22.65 19.18 -14.24
C ASP A 249 21.83 17.88 -14.21
N VAL A 250 22.23 16.88 -13.41
CA VAL A 250 21.52 15.59 -13.31
C VAL A 250 20.05 15.78 -12.91
N THR A 251 19.76 16.80 -12.11
CA THR A 251 18.40 17.17 -11.68
C THR A 251 17.52 17.65 -12.83
N ALA A 252 18.10 18.26 -13.86
CA ALA A 252 17.38 18.73 -15.05
C ALA A 252 17.07 17.61 -16.05
N HIS A 253 17.75 16.46 -15.97
CA HIS A 253 17.57 15.35 -16.91
C HIS A 253 16.27 14.58 -16.65
N ASP A 254 15.91 14.39 -15.37
CA ASP A 254 14.66 13.75 -14.95
C ASP A 254 14.23 14.30 -13.57
N PRO A 255 13.39 15.35 -13.53
CA PRO A 255 12.93 15.95 -12.28
C PRO A 255 12.15 14.98 -11.37
N LEU A 256 11.36 14.07 -11.96
CA LEU A 256 10.58 13.09 -11.20
C LEU A 256 11.48 12.04 -10.54
N LEU A 257 12.52 11.60 -11.24
CA LEU A 257 13.55 10.76 -10.63
C LEU A 257 14.35 11.49 -9.55
N ALA A 258 14.62 12.78 -9.73
CA ALA A 258 15.32 13.57 -8.73
C ALA A 258 14.53 13.64 -7.41
N GLU A 259 13.22 13.84 -7.49
CA GLU A 259 12.29 13.77 -6.35
C GLU A 259 12.29 12.37 -5.71
N GLU A 260 12.16 11.31 -6.52
CA GLU A 260 12.22 9.92 -6.03
C GLU A 260 13.53 9.65 -5.26
N MET A 261 14.67 10.08 -5.81
CA MET A 261 16.00 9.88 -5.21
C MET A 261 16.18 10.67 -3.91
N ALA A 262 15.59 11.87 -3.81
CA ALA A 262 15.57 12.65 -2.58
C ALA A 262 14.74 11.96 -1.49
N GLU A 263 13.55 11.46 -1.84
CA GLU A 263 12.72 10.68 -0.92
C GLU A 263 13.38 9.37 -0.50
N ASP A 264 14.03 8.65 -1.42
CA ASP A 264 14.80 7.44 -1.08
C ASP A 264 15.88 7.75 -0.04
N ALA A 265 16.59 8.87 -0.20
CA ALA A 265 17.61 9.31 0.76
C ALA A 265 17.00 9.68 2.13
N ALA A 266 15.86 10.40 2.13
CA ALA A 266 15.12 10.79 3.33
C ALA A 266 14.58 9.57 4.10
N TYR A 267 14.03 8.58 3.38
CA TYR A 267 13.41 7.39 3.96
C TYR A 267 14.38 6.25 4.27
N ALA A 268 15.61 6.27 3.73
CA ALA A 268 16.61 5.20 3.91
C ALA A 268 16.84 4.75 5.37
N PRO A 269 16.93 5.65 6.38
CA PRO A 269 17.09 5.22 7.77
C PRO A 269 15.87 4.44 8.30
N TYR A 270 14.67 4.88 7.92
CA TYR A 270 13.41 4.24 8.33
C TYR A 270 13.25 2.87 7.67
N LEU A 271 13.62 2.75 6.39
CA LEU A 271 13.63 1.49 5.66
C LEU A 271 14.64 0.50 6.25
N THR A 272 15.87 0.95 6.54
CA THR A 272 16.89 0.12 7.21
C THR A 272 16.39 -0.39 8.57
N ARG A 273 15.76 0.50 9.36
CA ARG A 273 15.17 0.11 10.65
C ARG A 273 14.07 -0.93 10.47
N GLN A 274 13.14 -0.71 9.53
CA GLN A 274 12.06 -1.64 9.23
C GLN A 274 12.58 -3.01 8.77
N ASP A 275 13.58 -3.05 7.89
CA ASP A 275 14.20 -4.30 7.45
C ASP A 275 14.91 -5.04 8.60
N SER A 276 15.47 -4.31 9.56
CA SER A 276 16.02 -4.91 10.79
C SER A 276 14.94 -5.53 11.66
N GLU A 277 13.85 -4.80 11.91
CA GLU A 277 12.72 -5.28 12.72
C GLU A 277 12.09 -6.56 12.12
N LEU A 278 12.01 -6.66 10.79
CA LEU A 278 11.49 -7.82 10.11
C LEU A 278 12.45 -9.02 10.09
N ARG A 279 13.76 -8.77 9.99
CA ARG A 279 14.78 -9.83 10.16
C ARG A 279 14.73 -10.41 11.57
N ASP A 280 14.61 -9.55 12.58
CA ASP A 280 14.45 -9.96 13.97
C ASP A 280 13.17 -10.78 14.17
N LEU A 281 12.08 -10.39 13.49
CA LEU A 281 10.82 -11.12 13.50
C LEU A 281 10.98 -12.54 12.97
N ARG A 282 11.56 -12.68 11.77
CA ARG A 282 11.84 -13.99 11.15
C ARG A 282 12.76 -14.85 12.00
N ALA A 283 13.80 -14.26 12.58
CA ALA A 283 14.71 -14.97 13.48
C ALA A 283 14.03 -15.42 14.79
N SER A 284 12.90 -14.80 15.15
CA SER A 284 12.15 -15.07 16.38
C SER A 284 10.88 -15.89 16.14
N GLU A 285 10.71 -16.50 14.97
CA GLU A 285 9.55 -17.33 14.63
C GLU A 285 9.28 -18.46 15.64
N ALA A 286 10.37 -19.03 16.19
CA ALA A 286 10.32 -20.09 17.19
C ALA A 286 10.11 -19.58 18.64
N LEU A 287 9.99 -18.26 18.85
CA LEU A 287 9.76 -17.70 20.19
C LEU A 287 8.44 -18.26 20.76
N PRO A 288 8.47 -18.91 21.94
CA PRO A 288 7.27 -19.43 22.56
C PRO A 288 6.39 -18.30 23.08
N LEU A 289 5.09 -18.43 22.87
CA LEU A 289 4.06 -17.60 23.49
C LEU A 289 3.40 -18.42 24.60
N ALA A 290 3.27 -17.83 25.79
CA ALA A 290 2.63 -18.51 26.91
C ALA A 290 1.13 -18.77 26.60
N PRO A 291 0.53 -19.87 27.11
CA PRO A 291 -0.89 -20.16 26.89
C PRO A 291 -1.82 -19.03 27.37
N ASP A 292 -1.41 -18.29 28.39
CA ASP A 292 -2.11 -17.16 29.01
C ASP A 292 -1.60 -15.79 28.52
N PHE A 293 -0.94 -15.75 27.35
CA PHE A 293 -0.37 -14.52 26.81
C PHE A 293 -1.43 -13.39 26.74
N PRO A 294 -1.16 -12.20 27.31
CA PRO A 294 -2.16 -11.15 27.45
C PRO A 294 -2.28 -10.33 26.15
N TYR A 295 -2.88 -10.90 25.10
CA TYR A 295 -3.05 -10.23 23.80
C TYR A 295 -3.68 -8.84 23.91
N GLY A 296 -4.65 -8.64 24.80
CA GLY A 296 -5.29 -7.35 25.04
C GLY A 296 -4.36 -6.25 25.59
N ALA A 297 -3.20 -6.62 26.15
CA ALA A 297 -2.21 -5.68 26.66
C ALA A 297 -1.16 -5.27 25.61
N VAL A 298 -1.20 -5.85 24.40
CA VAL A 298 -0.24 -5.57 23.33
C VAL A 298 -0.66 -4.30 22.59
N PRO A 299 0.12 -3.21 22.65
CA PRO A 299 -0.20 -1.98 21.94
C PRO A 299 -0.22 -2.23 20.43
N GLY A 300 -1.25 -1.70 19.75
CA GLY A 300 -1.36 -1.76 18.29
C GLY A 300 -2.13 -2.95 17.71
N LEU A 301 -2.58 -3.91 18.54
CA LEU A 301 -3.54 -4.92 18.09
C LEU A 301 -4.95 -4.33 18.02
N SER A 302 -5.71 -4.66 16.98
CA SER A 302 -7.15 -4.36 16.94
C SER A 302 -7.94 -5.31 17.83
N ASN A 303 -9.15 -4.93 18.25
CA ASN A 303 -10.04 -5.81 19.00
C ASN A 303 -10.28 -7.15 18.28
N GLU A 304 -10.41 -7.11 16.96
CA GLU A 304 -10.56 -8.32 16.15
C GLU A 304 -9.30 -9.20 16.16
N MET A 305 -8.11 -8.61 16.06
CA MET A 305 -6.85 -9.36 16.18
C MET A 305 -6.72 -9.97 17.58
N ILE A 306 -7.06 -9.23 18.62
CA ILE A 306 -7.07 -9.70 20.00
C ILE A 306 -8.01 -10.89 20.14
N GLU A 307 -9.25 -10.80 19.66
CA GLU A 307 -10.23 -11.89 19.72
C GLU A 307 -9.73 -13.14 18.99
N ARG A 308 -9.21 -12.99 17.76
CA ARG A 308 -8.71 -14.11 16.94
C ARG A 308 -7.50 -14.78 17.58
N LEU A 309 -6.52 -14.00 18.06
CA LEU A 309 -5.33 -14.51 18.73
C LEU A 309 -5.67 -15.17 20.07
N THR A 310 -6.59 -14.59 20.84
CA THR A 310 -7.05 -15.14 22.13
C THR A 310 -7.76 -16.48 21.92
N ARG A 311 -8.64 -16.56 20.90
CA ARG A 311 -9.34 -17.80 20.55
C ARG A 311 -8.39 -18.88 20.03
N ALA A 312 -7.40 -18.50 19.21
CA ALA A 312 -6.45 -19.45 18.63
C ALA A 312 -5.36 -19.91 19.61
N ALA A 313 -5.04 -19.08 20.62
CA ALA A 313 -4.00 -19.32 21.63
C ALA A 313 -2.70 -19.93 21.04
N PRO A 314 -2.07 -19.30 20.03
CA PRO A 314 -0.91 -19.85 19.35
C PRO A 314 0.28 -20.02 20.30
N GLY A 315 0.92 -21.18 20.30
CA GLY A 315 2.07 -21.48 21.18
C GLY A 315 3.40 -20.87 20.73
N THR A 316 3.47 -20.31 19.52
CA THR A 316 4.67 -19.64 19.00
C THR A 316 4.31 -18.43 18.16
N LEU A 317 5.28 -17.55 17.94
CA LEU A 317 5.12 -16.39 17.06
C LEU A 317 4.83 -16.79 15.61
N ALA A 318 5.46 -17.85 15.11
CA ALA A 318 5.16 -18.42 13.79
C ALA A 318 3.70 -18.91 13.69
N ALA A 319 3.19 -19.57 14.74
CA ALA A 319 1.80 -20.01 14.77
C ALA A 319 0.83 -18.82 14.81
N ALA A 320 1.18 -17.75 15.54
CA ALA A 320 0.40 -16.51 15.55
C ALA A 320 0.31 -15.89 14.15
N GLY A 321 1.39 -15.97 13.36
CA GLY A 321 1.40 -15.48 11.96
C GLY A 321 0.50 -16.26 11.01
N ARG A 322 0.07 -17.48 11.38
CA ARG A 322 -0.89 -18.28 10.61
C ARG A 322 -2.33 -18.04 11.03
N VAL A 323 -2.57 -17.30 12.12
CA VAL A 323 -3.91 -16.95 12.55
C VAL A 323 -4.49 -15.95 11.56
N ALA A 324 -5.65 -16.27 10.98
CA ALA A 324 -6.29 -15.44 9.98
C ALA A 324 -6.46 -13.99 10.46
N GLY A 325 -6.08 -13.02 9.63
CA GLY A 325 -6.16 -11.58 9.95
C GLY A 325 -5.13 -11.06 10.94
N VAL A 326 -4.15 -11.86 11.34
CA VAL A 326 -2.96 -11.36 12.04
C VAL A 326 -1.97 -10.83 11.00
N THR A 327 -1.64 -9.55 11.10
CA THR A 327 -0.69 -8.91 10.17
C THR A 327 0.74 -9.05 10.67
N PRO A 328 1.77 -8.95 9.82
CA PRO A 328 3.16 -8.90 10.27
C PRO A 328 3.44 -7.74 11.24
N ALA A 329 2.76 -6.61 11.11
CA ALA A 329 2.85 -5.52 12.11
C ALA A 329 2.34 -5.95 13.49
N ALA A 330 1.26 -6.74 13.54
CA ALA A 330 0.79 -7.36 14.78
C ALA A 330 1.81 -8.36 15.33
N LEU A 331 2.48 -9.15 14.47
CA LEU A 331 3.56 -10.05 14.89
C LEU A 331 4.76 -9.29 15.45
N SER A 332 5.15 -8.16 14.87
CA SER A 332 6.21 -7.29 15.41
C SER A 332 5.82 -6.75 16.80
N ALA A 333 4.58 -6.30 16.99
CA ALA A 333 4.08 -5.85 18.30
C ALA A 333 4.08 -7.00 19.33
N LEU A 334 3.66 -8.19 18.94
CA LEU A 334 3.71 -9.40 19.75
C LEU A 334 5.13 -9.75 20.17
N LEU A 335 6.09 -9.71 19.24
CA LEU A 335 7.50 -10.00 19.52
C LEU A 335 8.07 -9.04 20.57
N VAL A 336 7.87 -7.73 20.40
CA VAL A 336 8.36 -6.71 21.34
C VAL A 336 7.75 -6.95 22.73
N HIS A 337 6.44 -7.22 22.79
CA HIS A 337 5.75 -7.45 24.06
C HIS A 337 6.21 -8.76 24.73
N ALA A 338 6.36 -9.84 23.96
CA ALA A 338 6.83 -11.14 24.45
C ALA A 338 8.25 -11.06 25.02
N ARG A 339 9.16 -10.37 24.33
CA ARG A 339 10.53 -10.12 24.83
C ARG A 339 10.51 -9.31 26.13
N ARG A 340 9.63 -8.31 26.23
CA ARG A 340 9.49 -7.50 27.46
C ARG A 340 9.01 -8.34 28.65
N LEU A 341 8.02 -9.21 28.45
CA LEU A 341 7.53 -10.11 29.49
C LEU A 341 8.63 -11.11 29.91
N ALA A 342 9.33 -11.72 28.95
CA ALA A 342 10.42 -12.65 29.24
C ALA A 342 11.58 -12.01 30.04
N ASN A 343 11.89 -10.74 29.76
CA ASN A 343 12.91 -10.00 30.50
C ASN A 343 12.43 -9.53 31.89
N GLY A 344 11.13 -9.19 32.02
CA GLY A 344 10.53 -8.84 33.32
C GLY A 344 10.49 -10.03 34.28
N SER A 345 10.21 -11.24 33.79
CA SER A 345 10.20 -12.48 34.59
C SER A 345 11.59 -12.99 34.98
N ARG A 346 12.68 -12.44 34.42
CA ARG A 346 14.07 -12.75 34.81
C ARG A 346 14.64 -11.77 35.83
N ALA A 347 13.99 -10.63 36.03
CA ALA A 347 14.41 -9.58 36.96
C ALA A 347 13.61 -9.58 38.28
N ALA A 348 12.57 -10.42 38.37
CA ALA A 348 11.79 -10.71 39.57
C ALA A 348 12.16 -12.10 40.10
#